data_AF-A0AAJ6HQ16-F1
#
_entry.id   AF-A0AAJ6HQ16-F1
#
_cell.length_a   1.000
_cell.length_b   1.000
_cell.length_c   1.000
_cell.angle_alpha   90.00
_cell.angle_beta   90.00
_cell.angle_gamma   90.00
#
_symmetry.space_group_name_H-M   'P 1'
#
loop_
_entity.id
_entity.type
_entity.pdbx_description
1 polymer ?
#
loop_
_entity_poly.entity_id
_entity_poly.type
_entity_poly.pdbx_seq_one_letter_code
_entity_poly.pdbx_strand_id
1 'polypeptide(L)'
;MSPHRPQVGDLFRRFRDRQAADSARDRQAADSARRGPQADERPGQAADPNRQAVDQLPARSPKRRGGRRGGGEDIRVPEAEFTSYYGRPILKPPVWKWDIAAYLFTGGLAAGSSLLAAGGQVTGRPALRRAGRVTALAAVSASAVFLIRDLGRPERFHHMLRVAKPTSPMSVGTWILTAFGPAAGVAAIAEGAGLLPRRGLLGLVGRALPPVGHAAGLVAAATAPALATYTGVLLADTAVPSWHEAYPELPVVFAGSALASGAGVGLLAAPPAEAGPARRMAVAGAALELYGAHRVETRLGLLSEPYRQGRPGRLLRAGRLLTAAGVTGAVLGRRSRAVGALSGAALLAASVVTRFGIFYGGVVSARDPRYTVVPQRERVNARRTRTDLPAD
;
A
#
# COMPACT_ATOMS: atom_id res chain seq x y z
N MET A 1 20.10 -2.06 59.24
CA MET A 1 19.85 -3.45 58.79
C MET A 1 18.51 -3.48 58.07
N SER A 2 18.50 -3.85 56.78
CA SER A 2 17.28 -4.16 56.03
C SER A 2 17.60 -5.28 55.04
N PRO A 3 16.76 -6.31 54.90
CA PRO A 3 17.17 -7.59 54.35
C PRO A 3 17.12 -7.57 52.81
N HIS A 4 18.00 -8.39 52.21
CA HIS A 4 18.20 -8.63 50.79
C HIS A 4 16.97 -8.41 49.88
N ARG A 5 17.01 -7.35 49.05
CA ARG A 5 16.26 -7.33 47.79
C ARG A 5 16.95 -8.28 46.79
N PRO A 6 16.26 -9.29 46.23
CA PRO A 6 16.86 -10.18 45.25
C PRO A 6 17.22 -9.41 43.98
N GLN A 7 18.41 -9.68 43.43
CA GLN A 7 18.87 -9.05 42.19
C GLN A 7 17.95 -9.47 41.03
N VAL A 8 17.77 -8.59 40.05
CA VAL A 8 16.85 -8.79 38.91
C VAL A 8 17.07 -10.14 38.19
N GLY A 9 18.30 -10.67 38.21
CA GLY A 9 18.63 -11.99 37.68
C GLY A 9 17.93 -13.16 38.40
N ASP A 10 17.73 -13.07 39.71
CA ASP A 10 17.06 -14.13 40.49
C ASP A 10 15.54 -14.15 40.26
N LEU A 11 14.95 -12.98 40.02
CA LEU A 11 13.55 -12.87 39.60
C LEU A 11 13.33 -13.52 38.22
N PHE A 12 14.25 -13.28 37.28
CA PHE A 12 14.17 -13.85 35.94
C PHE A 12 14.36 -15.38 35.96
N ARG A 13 15.29 -15.87 36.80
CA ARG A 13 15.52 -17.30 36.99
C ARG A 13 14.28 -18.00 37.57
N ARG A 14 13.71 -17.45 38.64
CA ARG A 14 12.46 -17.96 39.27
C ARG A 14 11.24 -17.92 38.34
N PHE A 15 11.17 -16.96 37.42
CA PHE A 15 10.11 -16.88 36.42
C PHE A 15 10.24 -18.00 35.38
N ARG A 16 11.46 -18.20 34.85
CA ARG A 16 11.75 -19.28 33.89
C ARG A 16 11.50 -20.66 34.50
N ASP A 17 11.92 -20.87 35.75
CA ASP A 17 11.77 -22.16 36.44
C ASP A 17 10.28 -22.47 36.70
N ARG A 18 9.45 -21.44 36.97
CA ARG A 18 7.99 -21.58 37.06
C ARG A 18 7.35 -21.99 35.73
N GLN A 19 7.72 -21.34 34.62
CA GLN A 19 7.20 -21.73 33.30
C GLN A 19 7.58 -23.16 32.92
N ALA A 20 8.80 -23.60 33.27
CA ALA A 20 9.24 -24.96 33.02
C ALA A 20 8.45 -25.98 33.86
N ALA A 21 8.14 -25.66 35.12
CA ALA A 21 7.33 -26.51 35.99
C ALA A 21 5.87 -26.61 35.52
N ASP A 22 5.26 -25.51 35.09
CA ASP A 22 3.89 -25.51 34.56
C ASP A 22 3.81 -26.30 33.25
N SER A 23 4.80 -26.14 32.37
CA SER A 23 4.91 -26.92 31.12
C SER A 23 5.10 -28.43 31.36
N ALA A 24 5.74 -28.82 32.47
CA ALA A 24 5.90 -30.22 32.84
C ALA A 24 4.61 -30.81 33.41
N ARG A 25 3.86 -30.04 34.20
CA ARG A 25 2.54 -30.43 34.73
C ARG A 25 1.52 -30.64 33.61
N ASP A 26 1.49 -29.76 32.62
CA ASP A 26 0.58 -29.88 31.47
C ASP A 26 0.88 -31.14 30.64
N ARG A 27 2.15 -31.52 30.51
CA ARG A 27 2.53 -32.79 29.84
C ARG A 27 2.13 -34.01 30.66
N GLN A 28 2.30 -33.97 31.99
CA GLN A 28 1.87 -35.06 32.87
C GLN A 28 0.34 -35.24 32.88
N ALA A 29 -0.42 -34.14 32.83
CA ALA A 29 -1.87 -34.16 32.70
C ALA A 29 -2.32 -34.74 31.34
N ALA A 30 -1.60 -34.43 30.26
CA ALA A 30 -1.87 -34.98 28.93
C ALA A 30 -1.55 -36.49 28.82
N ASP A 31 -0.49 -36.96 29.49
CA ASP A 31 -0.12 -38.39 29.50
C ASP A 31 -1.03 -39.25 30.39
N SER A 32 -1.52 -38.69 31.51
CA SER A 32 -2.49 -39.37 32.37
C SER A 32 -3.89 -39.44 31.73
N ALA A 33 -4.28 -38.48 30.90
CA ALA A 33 -5.49 -38.56 30.09
C ALA A 33 -5.41 -39.60 28.95
N ARG A 34 -4.20 -39.97 28.50
CA ARG A 34 -3.98 -41.01 27.47
C ARG A 34 -3.93 -42.43 28.04
N ARG A 35 -3.66 -42.60 29.33
CA ARG A 35 -3.68 -43.91 30.00
C ARG A 35 -4.98 -44.06 30.78
N GLY A 36 -6.00 -44.63 30.13
CA GLY A 36 -7.21 -45.09 30.82
C GLY A 36 -6.90 -46.16 31.88
N PRO A 37 -7.83 -46.46 32.80
CA PRO A 37 -7.55 -47.35 33.94
C PRO A 37 -7.23 -48.77 33.45
N GLN A 38 -6.09 -49.29 33.86
CA GLN A 38 -5.64 -50.64 33.57
C GLN A 38 -6.46 -51.62 34.42
N ALA A 39 -7.29 -52.42 33.76
CA ALA A 39 -8.04 -53.51 34.39
C ALA A 39 -7.11 -54.70 34.62
N ASP A 40 -7.17 -55.26 35.84
CA ASP A 40 -6.52 -56.51 36.23
C ASP A 40 -7.03 -57.67 35.36
N GLU A 41 -6.13 -58.32 34.62
CA GLU A 41 -6.41 -59.56 33.88
C GLU A 41 -6.06 -60.78 34.75
N ARG A 42 -7.05 -61.65 34.97
CA ARG A 42 -6.86 -63.09 35.23
C ARG A 42 -7.14 -63.86 33.94
N PRO A 43 -6.35 -64.88 33.55
CA PRO A 43 -6.55 -65.54 32.26
C PRO A 43 -7.50 -66.74 32.38
N GLY A 44 -8.40 -66.89 31.41
CA GLY A 44 -9.21 -68.10 31.30
C GLY A 44 -10.27 -68.09 30.19
N GLN A 45 -9.91 -68.72 29.07
CA GLN A 45 -10.76 -69.47 28.12
C GLN A 45 -11.59 -68.73 27.04
N ALA A 46 -11.49 -69.35 25.87
CA ALA A 46 -12.02 -68.99 24.57
C ALA A 46 -13.44 -69.54 24.34
N ALA A 47 -14.23 -68.86 23.48
CA ALA A 47 -15.14 -69.49 22.50
C ALA A 47 -15.84 -68.46 21.59
N ASP A 48 -15.58 -68.62 20.29
CA ASP A 48 -16.49 -68.66 19.12
C ASP A 48 -17.46 -67.51 18.75
N PRO A 49 -17.54 -67.08 17.47
CA PRO A 49 -18.37 -65.99 16.99
C PRO A 49 -19.55 -66.46 16.10
N ASN A 50 -20.80 -66.40 16.57
CA ASN A 50 -21.97 -66.02 15.75
C ASN A 50 -23.27 -66.11 16.56
N ARG A 51 -24.00 -65.00 16.70
CA ARG A 51 -25.47 -65.04 16.72
C ARG A 51 -26.06 -63.70 16.30
N GLN A 52 -26.92 -63.80 15.31
CA GLN A 52 -27.64 -62.71 14.67
C GLN A 52 -28.76 -62.16 15.57
N ALA A 53 -28.94 -60.84 15.44
CA ALA A 53 -30.19 -60.10 15.33
C ALA A 53 -31.08 -59.81 16.57
N VAL A 54 -31.62 -58.59 16.48
CA VAL A 54 -32.85 -57.98 17.01
C VAL A 54 -32.89 -57.40 18.44
N ASP A 55 -33.33 -56.13 18.47
CA ASP A 55 -33.96 -55.35 19.53
C ASP A 55 -33.18 -55.03 20.82
N GLN A 56 -32.80 -53.75 20.97
CA GLN A 56 -33.39 -52.85 21.98
C GLN A 56 -32.69 -51.47 22.00
N LEU A 57 -33.47 -50.43 21.69
CA LEU A 57 -33.16 -49.03 22.01
C LEU A 57 -33.14 -48.82 23.54
N PRO A 58 -32.18 -48.07 24.12
CA PRO A 58 -32.36 -47.52 25.45
C PRO A 58 -32.90 -46.07 25.38
N ALA A 59 -34.21 -46.00 25.67
CA ALA A 59 -34.86 -45.11 26.63
C ALA A 59 -34.50 -43.60 26.67
N ARG A 60 -35.53 -42.82 26.31
CA ARG A 60 -35.79 -41.42 26.64
C ARG A 60 -35.59 -41.11 28.13
N SER A 61 -34.82 -40.07 28.43
CA SER A 61 -34.84 -39.39 29.74
C SER A 61 -36.11 -38.54 29.90
N PRO A 62 -36.72 -38.49 31.10
CA PRO A 62 -38.08 -37.99 31.27
C PRO A 62 -38.15 -36.45 31.28
N LYS A 63 -39.20 -35.94 30.62
CA LYS A 63 -39.68 -34.56 30.73
C LYS A 63 -40.01 -34.24 32.19
N ARG A 64 -39.19 -33.39 32.83
CA ARG A 64 -39.59 -32.69 34.06
C ARG A 64 -40.49 -31.51 33.67
N ARG A 65 -41.79 -31.70 33.90
CA ARG A 65 -42.83 -30.67 33.78
C ARG A 65 -43.06 -30.05 35.16
N GLY A 66 -42.90 -28.73 35.26
CA GLY A 66 -43.15 -27.93 36.46
C GLY A 66 -42.08 -26.84 36.58
N GLY A 67 -42.38 -25.55 36.71
CA GLY A 67 -43.65 -24.86 36.80
C GLY A 67 -43.45 -23.39 36.42
N ARG A 68 -44.56 -22.75 36.09
CA ARG A 68 -44.70 -21.33 35.76
C ARG A 68 -44.43 -20.51 37.03
N ARG A 69 -43.35 -19.73 37.09
CA ARG A 69 -43.15 -18.61 38.04
C ARG A 69 -41.94 -17.74 37.65
N GLY A 70 -42.18 -16.44 37.52
CA GLY A 70 -41.17 -15.36 37.38
C GLY A 70 -40.65 -15.20 35.96
N GLY A 71 -40.95 -14.15 35.20
CA GLY A 71 -40.90 -12.76 35.63
C GLY A 71 -39.46 -12.25 35.75
N GLY A 72 -38.47 -12.98 35.24
CA GLY A 72 -37.15 -12.44 34.95
C GLY A 72 -37.22 -11.82 33.58
N GLU A 73 -37.12 -10.49 33.49
CA GLU A 73 -36.76 -9.84 32.25
C GLU A 73 -35.53 -10.58 31.72
N ASP A 74 -35.64 -11.10 30.49
CA ASP A 74 -34.49 -11.54 29.72
C ASP A 74 -33.64 -10.25 29.56
N ILE A 75 -32.74 -9.98 30.51
CA ILE A 75 -31.75 -8.92 30.40
C ILE A 75 -30.82 -9.42 29.29
N ARG A 76 -31.29 -9.25 28.05
CA ARG A 76 -30.47 -9.30 26.86
C ARG A 76 -29.56 -8.11 27.01
N VAL A 77 -28.44 -8.34 27.71
CA VAL A 77 -27.29 -7.45 27.67
C VAL A 77 -27.10 -7.13 26.19
N PRO A 78 -27.22 -5.86 25.79
CA PRO A 78 -27.03 -5.49 24.40
C PRO A 78 -25.75 -6.12 23.90
N GLU A 79 -25.78 -6.71 22.70
CA GLU A 79 -24.56 -7.29 22.13
C GLU A 79 -23.46 -6.24 22.20
N ALA A 80 -22.38 -6.54 22.92
CA ALA A 80 -21.33 -5.57 23.15
C ALA A 80 -20.74 -5.14 21.80
N GLU A 81 -20.87 -3.86 21.46
CA GLU A 81 -20.23 -3.27 20.29
C GLU A 81 -18.72 -3.16 20.54
N PHE A 82 -17.99 -4.23 20.23
CA PHE A 82 -16.53 -4.27 20.38
C PHE A 82 -15.85 -3.47 19.27
N THR A 83 -15.67 -2.17 19.51
CA THR A 83 -14.97 -1.27 18.59
C THR A 83 -13.45 -1.42 18.69
N SER A 84 -12.90 -1.82 19.86
CA SER A 84 -11.46 -2.01 20.06
C SER A 84 -11.10 -2.78 21.33
N TYR A 85 -9.85 -3.25 21.43
CA TYR A 85 -9.24 -3.69 22.70
C TYR A 85 -8.61 -2.47 23.40
N TYR A 86 -9.23 -1.98 24.48
CA TYR A 86 -8.80 -0.82 25.28
C TYR A 86 -8.58 0.51 24.50
N GLY A 87 -9.20 0.70 23.33
CA GLY A 87 -9.01 1.92 22.54
C GLY A 87 -7.63 2.06 21.90
N ARG A 88 -6.78 1.03 21.98
CA ARG A 88 -5.39 1.10 21.49
C ARG A 88 -5.28 0.60 20.05
N PRO A 89 -4.38 1.19 19.23
CA PRO A 89 -4.09 0.67 17.90
C PRO A 89 -3.64 -0.80 17.98
N ILE A 90 -4.28 -1.66 17.19
CA ILE A 90 -3.91 -3.09 17.09
C ILE A 90 -2.64 -3.26 16.25
N LEU A 91 -2.51 -2.42 15.22
CA LEU A 91 -1.34 -2.38 14.37
C LEU A 91 -0.36 -1.34 14.90
N LYS A 92 0.94 -1.61 14.77
CA LYS A 92 1.94 -0.57 14.93
C LYS A 92 1.72 0.48 13.83
N PRO A 93 1.44 1.75 14.16
CA PRO A 93 1.25 2.77 13.14
C PRO A 93 2.51 2.91 12.28
N PRO A 94 2.37 3.21 10.98
CA PRO A 94 3.52 3.43 10.12
C PRO A 94 4.35 4.61 10.68
N VAL A 95 5.65 4.38 10.79
CA VAL A 95 6.62 5.37 11.28
C VAL A 95 7.10 6.32 10.17
N TRP A 96 6.60 6.13 8.95
CA TRP A 96 6.93 6.92 7.78
C TRP A 96 6.62 8.39 7.99
N LYS A 97 7.59 9.23 7.60
CA LYS A 97 7.44 10.68 7.65
C LYS A 97 6.80 11.19 6.35
N TRP A 98 6.60 12.51 6.29
CA TRP A 98 6.15 13.18 5.07
C TRP A 98 7.11 12.94 3.88
N ASP A 99 8.37 12.60 4.14
CA ASP A 99 9.37 12.26 3.12
C ASP A 99 8.86 11.13 2.21
N ILE A 100 8.15 10.14 2.75
CA ILE A 100 7.53 9.07 1.93
C ILE A 100 6.45 9.66 1.01
N ALA A 101 5.53 10.48 1.52
CA ALA A 101 4.52 11.11 0.67
C ALA A 101 5.14 11.97 -0.45
N ALA A 102 6.24 12.68 -0.14
CA ALA A 102 7.01 13.44 -1.12
C ALA A 102 7.66 12.52 -2.17
N TYR A 103 8.25 11.40 -1.75
CA TYR A 103 8.77 10.36 -2.64
C TYR A 103 7.69 9.78 -3.58
N LEU A 104 6.50 9.47 -3.07
CA LEU A 104 5.39 8.95 -3.89
C LEU A 104 5.03 9.96 -5.00
N PHE A 105 5.04 11.25 -4.69
CA PHE A 105 4.84 12.31 -5.67
C PHE A 105 5.99 12.44 -6.65
N THR A 106 7.24 12.57 -6.19
CA THR A 106 8.39 12.81 -7.06
C THR A 106 8.69 11.61 -7.96
N GLY A 107 8.48 10.38 -7.49
CA GLY A 107 8.53 9.17 -8.32
C GLY A 107 7.47 9.19 -9.43
N GLY A 108 6.23 9.58 -9.11
CA GLY A 108 5.16 9.75 -10.10
C GLY A 108 5.42 10.86 -11.11
N LEU A 109 5.94 12.02 -10.64
CA LEU A 109 6.37 13.13 -11.48
C LEU A 109 7.48 12.71 -12.44
N ALA A 110 8.45 11.94 -11.96
CA ALA A 110 9.53 11.42 -12.79
C ALA A 110 8.99 10.52 -13.90
N ALA A 111 8.13 9.55 -13.54
CA ALA A 111 7.50 8.65 -14.49
C ALA A 111 6.68 9.40 -15.56
N GLY A 112 5.78 10.28 -15.14
CA GLY A 112 4.94 11.06 -16.05
C GLY A 112 5.76 11.97 -16.97
N SER A 113 6.84 12.57 -16.45
CA SER A 113 7.74 13.43 -17.24
C SER A 113 8.55 12.65 -18.26
N SER A 114 9.00 11.42 -17.94
CA SER A 114 9.68 10.54 -18.89
C SER A 114 8.75 10.08 -20.02
N LEU A 115 7.50 9.74 -19.72
CA LEU A 115 6.50 9.40 -20.74
C LEU A 115 6.23 10.59 -21.67
N LEU A 116 6.05 11.78 -21.11
CA LEU A 116 5.91 13.01 -21.89
C LEU A 116 7.14 13.26 -22.77
N ALA A 117 8.33 13.07 -22.22
CA ALA A 117 9.57 13.30 -22.94
C ALA A 117 9.75 12.35 -24.12
N ALA A 118 9.47 11.06 -23.94
CA ALA A 118 9.50 10.08 -25.02
C ALA A 118 8.46 10.41 -26.10
N GLY A 119 7.24 10.78 -25.71
CA GLY A 119 6.22 11.29 -26.63
C GLY A 119 6.70 12.53 -27.39
N GLY A 120 7.36 13.46 -26.71
CA GLY A 120 7.97 14.64 -27.32
C GLY A 120 9.07 14.27 -28.33
N GLN A 121 9.91 13.29 -28.00
CA GLN A 121 10.96 12.80 -28.88
C GLN A 121 10.41 12.16 -30.15
N VAL A 122 9.49 11.19 -30.03
CA VAL A 122 8.97 10.45 -31.20
C VAL A 122 8.09 11.32 -32.09
N THR A 123 7.56 12.42 -31.57
CA THR A 123 6.69 13.33 -32.32
C THR A 123 7.35 14.66 -32.70
N GLY A 124 8.66 14.81 -32.53
CA GLY A 124 9.40 16.01 -32.96
C GLY A 124 9.07 17.29 -32.17
N ARG A 125 8.76 17.17 -30.87
CA ARG A 125 8.43 18.27 -29.97
C ARG A 125 9.55 18.50 -28.93
N PRO A 126 10.59 19.29 -29.29
CA PRO A 126 11.80 19.40 -28.50
C PRO A 126 11.57 20.07 -27.14
N ALA A 127 10.62 21.00 -27.01
CA ALA A 127 10.34 21.65 -25.73
C ALA A 127 9.76 20.66 -24.72
N LEU A 128 8.83 19.80 -25.15
CA LEU A 128 8.29 18.72 -24.31
C LEU A 128 9.36 17.68 -23.96
N ARG A 129 10.18 17.27 -24.93
CA ARG A 129 11.27 16.32 -24.72
C ARG A 129 12.24 16.82 -23.65
N ARG A 130 12.74 18.04 -23.80
CA ARG A 130 13.73 18.64 -22.89
C ARG A 130 13.15 18.85 -21.50
N ALA A 131 11.96 19.46 -21.41
CA ALA A 131 11.30 19.70 -20.13
C ALA A 131 11.03 18.40 -19.36
N GLY A 132 10.53 17.38 -20.06
CA GLY A 132 10.24 16.09 -19.45
C GLY A 132 11.51 15.37 -18.97
N ARG A 133 12.61 15.37 -19.74
CA ARG A 133 13.88 14.74 -19.34
C ARG A 133 14.51 15.42 -18.13
N VAL A 134 14.61 16.75 -18.15
CA VAL A 134 15.19 17.52 -17.04
C VAL A 134 14.34 17.32 -15.78
N THR A 135 13.02 17.38 -15.91
CA THR A 135 12.12 17.17 -14.77
C THR A 135 12.18 15.73 -14.27
N ALA A 136 12.28 14.74 -15.15
CA ALA A 136 12.42 13.34 -14.77
C ALA A 136 13.69 13.09 -13.94
N LEU A 137 14.83 13.64 -14.38
CA LEU A 137 16.08 13.58 -13.62
C LEU A 137 15.94 14.27 -12.26
N ALA A 138 15.45 15.51 -12.23
CA ALA A 138 15.29 16.25 -10.98
C ALA A 138 14.37 15.53 -9.99
N ALA A 139 13.26 14.99 -10.49
CA ALA A 139 12.26 14.30 -9.68
C ALA A 139 12.75 12.92 -9.19
N VAL A 140 13.45 12.14 -10.02
CA VAL A 140 14.02 10.85 -9.55
C VAL A 140 15.16 11.05 -8.55
N SER A 141 15.97 12.09 -8.73
CA SER A 141 16.99 12.46 -7.73
C SER A 141 16.35 12.88 -6.41
N ALA A 142 15.30 13.71 -6.44
CA ALA A 142 14.55 14.07 -5.24
C ALA A 142 13.91 12.84 -4.58
N SER A 143 13.33 11.94 -5.36
CA SER A 143 12.79 10.64 -4.92
C SER A 143 13.84 9.81 -4.19
N ALA A 144 15.06 9.71 -4.74
CA ALA A 144 16.16 8.99 -4.11
C ALA A 144 16.58 9.63 -2.77
N VAL A 145 16.66 10.97 -2.70
CA VAL A 145 16.97 11.69 -1.46
C VAL A 145 15.93 11.43 -0.38
N PHE A 146 14.64 11.55 -0.70
CA PHE A 146 13.56 11.29 0.26
C PHE A 146 13.56 9.84 0.77
N LEU A 147 13.78 8.86 -0.12
CA LEU A 147 13.91 7.46 0.27
C LEU A 147 15.10 7.23 1.21
N ILE A 148 16.29 7.72 0.86
CA ILE A 148 17.50 7.51 1.66
C ILE A 148 17.36 8.18 3.03
N ARG A 149 16.73 9.36 3.09
CA ARG A 149 16.51 10.08 4.35
C ARG A 149 15.51 9.38 5.28
N ASP A 150 14.51 8.70 4.74
CA ASP A 150 13.54 7.94 5.54
C ASP A 150 14.16 6.63 6.10
N LEU A 151 15.26 6.14 5.51
CA LEU A 151 15.98 4.98 6.05
C LEU A 151 16.52 5.29 7.45
N GLY A 152 16.30 4.37 8.39
CA GLY A 152 16.87 4.46 9.75
C GLY A 152 18.41 4.36 9.79
N ARG A 153 19.05 3.84 8.72
CA ARG A 153 20.52 3.78 8.54
C ARG A 153 20.87 4.07 7.07
N PRO A 154 20.97 5.35 6.68
CA PRO A 154 21.13 5.75 5.27
C PRO A 154 22.41 5.21 4.64
N GLU A 155 23.48 4.98 5.41
CA GLU A 155 24.76 4.46 4.93
C GLU A 155 24.63 3.05 4.32
N ARG A 156 23.58 2.32 4.70
CA ARG A 156 23.30 0.95 4.26
C ARG A 156 22.37 0.86 3.05
N PHE A 157 21.98 1.98 2.43
CA PHE A 157 21.04 1.98 1.29
C PHE A 157 21.50 1.02 0.17
N HIS A 158 22.81 0.98 -0.08
CA HIS A 158 23.41 0.16 -1.13
C HIS A 158 23.30 -1.36 -0.87
N HIS A 159 22.89 -1.79 0.33
CA HIS A 159 22.54 -3.20 0.60
C HIS A 159 21.26 -3.61 -0.14
N MET A 160 20.32 -2.68 -0.35
CA MET A 160 19.07 -2.96 -1.07
C MET A 160 19.31 -3.28 -2.55
N LEU A 161 20.39 -2.72 -3.12
CA LEU A 161 20.80 -2.95 -4.52
C LEU A 161 21.40 -4.35 -4.78
N ARG A 162 21.62 -5.15 -3.73
CA ARG A 162 22.25 -6.48 -3.84
C ARG A 162 21.24 -7.62 -3.85
N VAL A 163 19.97 -7.36 -3.55
CA VAL A 163 18.96 -8.39 -3.29
C VAL A 163 17.78 -8.22 -4.25
N ALA A 164 17.49 -9.28 -5.00
CA ALA A 164 16.27 -9.39 -5.81
C ALA A 164 15.27 -10.32 -5.12
N LYS A 165 14.18 -9.75 -4.60
CA LYS A 165 13.05 -10.47 -3.98
C LYS A 165 11.77 -10.09 -4.71
N PRO A 166 11.34 -10.87 -5.73
CA PRO A 166 10.16 -10.56 -6.53
C PRO A 166 8.86 -10.46 -5.72
N THR A 167 8.78 -11.15 -4.57
CA THR A 167 7.63 -11.12 -3.65
C THR A 167 7.59 -9.88 -2.75
N SER A 168 8.60 -8.99 -2.81
CA SER A 168 8.67 -7.78 -1.99
C SER A 168 8.57 -6.53 -2.87
N PRO A 169 7.48 -5.74 -2.77
CA PRO A 169 7.34 -4.49 -3.51
C PRO A 169 8.49 -3.50 -3.28
N MET A 170 9.09 -3.50 -2.09
CA MET A 170 10.28 -2.69 -1.77
C MET A 170 11.51 -3.09 -2.60
N SER A 171 11.73 -4.40 -2.80
CA SER A 171 12.84 -4.90 -3.62
C SER A 171 12.58 -4.63 -5.10
N VAL A 172 11.36 -4.93 -5.58
CA VAL A 172 10.94 -4.63 -6.95
C VAL A 172 11.10 -3.13 -7.26
N GLY A 173 10.67 -2.26 -6.34
CA GLY A 173 10.84 -0.81 -6.46
C GLY A 173 12.28 -0.36 -6.58
N THR A 174 13.19 -1.01 -5.84
CA THR A 174 14.63 -0.74 -5.93
C THR A 174 15.14 -1.02 -7.35
N TRP A 175 14.79 -2.17 -7.92
CA TRP A 175 15.21 -2.54 -9.29
C TRP A 175 14.55 -1.67 -10.37
N ILE A 176 13.30 -1.25 -10.18
CA ILE A 176 12.65 -0.26 -11.05
C ILE A 176 13.43 1.06 -11.05
N LEU A 177 13.81 1.56 -9.87
CA LEU A 177 14.61 2.78 -9.74
C LEU A 177 16.02 2.62 -10.33
N THR A 178 16.65 1.46 -10.16
CA THR A 178 17.97 1.16 -10.75
C THR A 178 17.93 1.12 -12.27
N ALA A 179 16.83 0.67 -12.88
CA ALA A 179 16.67 0.71 -14.33
C ALA A 179 16.30 2.13 -14.82
N PHE A 180 15.34 2.78 -14.17
CA PHE A 180 14.81 4.08 -14.57
C PHE A 180 15.81 5.23 -14.36
N GLY A 181 16.45 5.30 -13.19
CA GLY A 181 17.27 6.43 -12.76
C GLY A 181 18.44 6.74 -13.70
N PRO A 182 19.34 5.77 -13.98
CA PRO A 182 20.43 5.94 -14.93
C PRO A 182 19.92 6.27 -16.34
N ALA A 183 18.86 5.61 -16.81
CA ALA A 183 18.28 5.88 -18.12
C ALA A 183 17.75 7.32 -18.24
N ALA A 184 17.03 7.80 -17.22
CA ALA A 184 16.56 9.18 -17.14
C ALA A 184 17.72 10.18 -17.05
N GLY A 185 18.76 9.86 -16.28
CA GLY A 185 19.98 10.67 -16.16
C GLY A 185 20.72 10.83 -17.48
N VAL A 186 20.99 9.72 -18.18
CA VAL A 186 21.64 9.75 -19.50
C VAL A 186 20.80 10.55 -20.50
N ALA A 187 19.49 10.34 -20.51
CA ALA A 187 18.59 11.09 -21.39
C ALA A 187 18.62 12.60 -21.13
N ALA A 188 18.63 13.02 -19.86
CA ALA A 188 18.69 14.43 -19.48
C ALA A 188 20.05 15.06 -19.76
N ILE A 189 21.16 14.37 -19.45
CA ILE A 189 22.53 14.83 -19.75
C ILE A 189 22.71 15.04 -21.25
N ALA A 190 22.12 14.17 -22.08
CA ALA A 190 22.18 14.29 -23.53
C ALA A 190 21.51 15.57 -24.09
N GLU A 191 20.61 16.22 -23.34
CA GLU A 191 20.08 17.54 -23.74
C GLU A 191 21.17 18.64 -23.73
N GLY A 192 22.23 18.44 -22.94
CA GLY A 192 23.39 19.34 -22.87
C GLY A 192 24.43 19.11 -23.97
N ALA A 193 24.26 18.12 -24.86
CA ALA A 193 25.26 17.77 -25.86
C ALA A 193 25.67 18.95 -26.76
N GLY A 194 24.74 19.87 -27.03
CA GLY A 194 25.00 21.08 -27.83
C GLY A 194 25.92 22.10 -27.17
N LEU A 195 26.19 21.98 -25.87
CA LEU A 195 27.12 22.83 -25.11
C LEU A 195 28.57 22.33 -25.20
N LEU A 196 28.81 21.11 -25.71
CA LEU A 196 30.14 20.53 -25.80
C LEU A 196 30.93 21.10 -27.00
N PRO A 197 32.26 21.25 -26.87
CA PRO A 197 33.13 21.64 -27.99
C PRO A 197 33.00 20.67 -29.18
N ARG A 198 33.01 21.21 -30.40
CA ARG A 198 32.82 20.42 -31.63
C ARG A 198 34.07 19.63 -32.08
N ARG A 199 35.22 19.82 -31.45
CA ARG A 199 36.52 19.23 -31.82
C ARG A 199 37.14 18.46 -30.65
N GLY A 200 37.97 17.47 -30.96
CA GLY A 200 38.65 16.62 -29.97
C GLY A 200 37.75 15.50 -29.40
N LEU A 201 38.21 14.84 -28.33
CA LEU A 201 37.50 13.74 -27.66
C LEU A 201 36.09 14.17 -27.20
N LEU A 202 35.94 15.41 -26.71
CA LEU A 202 34.65 15.99 -26.32
C LEU A 202 33.69 16.16 -27.50
N GLY A 203 34.21 16.35 -28.72
CA GLY A 203 33.42 16.39 -29.95
C GLY A 203 32.88 15.02 -30.36
N LEU A 204 33.64 13.94 -30.13
CA LEU A 204 33.14 12.57 -30.32
C LEU A 204 32.03 12.26 -29.32
N VAL A 205 32.22 12.63 -28.05
CA VAL A 205 31.18 12.52 -27.02
C VAL A 205 29.94 13.30 -27.42
N GLY A 206 30.08 14.56 -27.86
CA GLY A 206 28.96 15.39 -28.31
C GLY A 206 28.17 14.82 -29.49
N ARG A 207 28.80 14.00 -30.35
CA ARG A 207 28.13 13.29 -31.46
C ARG A 207 27.45 12.00 -31.01
N ALA A 208 28.02 11.27 -30.07
CA ALA A 208 27.47 10.01 -29.56
C ALA A 208 26.37 10.20 -28.51
N LEU A 209 26.38 11.33 -27.77
CA LEU A 209 25.45 11.59 -26.68
C LEU A 209 23.97 11.67 -27.11
N PRO A 210 23.61 12.33 -28.23
CA PRO A 210 22.22 12.42 -28.66
C PRO A 210 21.54 11.06 -28.96
N PRO A 211 22.10 10.15 -29.78
CA PRO A 211 21.46 8.85 -30.04
C PRO A 211 21.39 7.97 -28.78
N VAL A 212 22.45 7.98 -27.95
CA VAL A 212 22.45 7.27 -26.66
C VAL A 212 21.38 7.83 -25.73
N GLY A 213 21.28 9.15 -25.63
CA GLY A 213 20.25 9.84 -24.87
C GLY A 213 18.84 9.55 -25.38
N HIS A 214 18.64 9.42 -26.69
CA HIS A 214 17.37 9.03 -27.30
C HIS A 214 16.96 7.62 -26.91
N ALA A 215 17.87 6.65 -26.98
CA ALA A 215 17.62 5.27 -26.55
C ALA A 215 17.35 5.21 -25.03
N ALA A 216 18.19 5.88 -24.23
CA ALA A 216 18.02 5.94 -22.77
C ALA A 216 16.68 6.57 -22.36
N GLY A 217 16.23 7.61 -23.08
CA GLY A 217 14.92 8.23 -22.86
C GLY A 217 13.75 7.27 -23.11
N LEU A 218 13.87 6.40 -24.11
CA LEU A 218 12.87 5.36 -24.38
C LEU A 218 12.89 4.26 -23.32
N VAL A 219 14.07 3.86 -22.83
CA VAL A 219 14.19 2.90 -21.71
C VAL A 219 13.56 3.48 -20.43
N ALA A 220 13.80 4.75 -20.13
CA ALA A 220 13.17 5.43 -19.00
C ALA A 220 11.64 5.49 -19.17
N ALA A 221 11.15 5.74 -20.38
CA ALA A 221 9.72 5.74 -20.66
C ALA A 221 9.09 4.33 -20.59
N ALA A 222 9.80 3.28 -21.01
CA ALA A 222 9.33 1.89 -20.91
C ALA A 222 9.22 1.42 -19.45
N THR A 223 10.12 1.89 -18.57
CA THR A 223 10.10 1.59 -17.14
C THR A 223 9.19 2.53 -16.33
N ALA A 224 8.77 3.66 -16.89
CA ALA A 224 7.93 4.65 -16.23
C ALA A 224 6.56 4.13 -15.73
N PRO A 225 5.81 3.30 -16.48
CA PRO A 225 4.54 2.74 -15.97
C PRO A 225 4.74 1.93 -14.69
N ALA A 226 5.81 1.12 -14.62
CA ALA A 226 6.15 0.38 -13.42
C ALA A 226 6.49 1.33 -12.26
N LEU A 227 7.30 2.38 -12.50
CA LEU A 227 7.61 3.41 -11.51
C LEU A 227 6.37 4.18 -11.03
N ALA A 228 5.42 4.45 -11.92
CA ALA A 228 4.20 5.17 -11.60
C ALA A 228 3.27 4.37 -10.68
N THR A 229 3.17 3.05 -10.87
CA THR A 229 2.17 2.21 -10.21
C THR A 229 2.69 1.42 -9.01
N TYR A 230 3.96 1.00 -8.98
CA TYR A 230 4.47 0.11 -7.93
C TYR A 230 4.36 0.72 -6.53
N THR A 231 4.43 2.05 -6.41
CA THR A 231 4.28 2.73 -5.13
C THR A 231 2.87 2.58 -4.56
N GLY A 232 1.85 2.43 -5.42
CA GLY A 232 0.49 2.10 -5.00
C GLY A 232 0.39 0.66 -4.50
N VAL A 233 1.06 -0.27 -5.19
CA VAL A 233 1.18 -1.68 -4.78
C VAL A 233 1.91 -1.79 -3.44
N LEU A 234 3.00 -1.05 -3.24
CA LEU A 234 3.78 -1.00 -2.01
C LEU A 234 2.91 -0.58 -0.81
N LEU A 235 2.06 0.43 -0.97
CA LEU A 235 1.12 0.83 0.08
C LEU A 235 0.07 -0.26 0.36
N ALA A 236 -0.48 -0.84 -0.70
CA ALA A 236 -1.53 -1.86 -0.61
C ALA A 236 -1.04 -3.18 0.00
N ASP A 237 0.23 -3.51 -0.17
CA ASP A 237 0.85 -4.73 0.38
C ASP A 237 1.20 -4.61 1.87
N THR A 238 0.70 -3.58 2.55
CA THR A 238 0.85 -3.41 4.00
C THR A 238 -0.38 -3.94 4.75
N ALA A 239 -0.24 -4.14 6.06
CA ALA A 239 -1.38 -4.45 6.93
C ALA A 239 -2.27 -3.23 7.26
N VAL A 240 -1.95 -2.03 6.76
CA VAL A 240 -2.69 -0.81 7.07
C VAL A 240 -4.08 -0.88 6.42
N PRO A 241 -5.19 -0.82 7.20
CA PRO A 241 -6.50 -1.26 6.72
C PRO A 241 -6.98 -0.55 5.45
N SER A 242 -6.95 0.79 5.44
CA SER A 242 -7.44 1.54 4.28
C SER A 242 -6.53 1.41 3.05
N TRP A 243 -5.21 1.30 3.23
CA TRP A 243 -4.30 1.07 2.09
C TRP A 243 -4.50 -0.32 1.50
N HIS A 244 -4.59 -1.34 2.36
CA HIS A 244 -4.73 -2.72 1.94
C HIS A 244 -6.04 -2.96 1.18
N GLU A 245 -7.16 -2.46 1.70
CA GLU A 245 -8.46 -2.66 1.05
C GLU A 245 -8.53 -1.91 -0.30
N ALA A 246 -7.77 -0.82 -0.44
CA ALA A 246 -7.67 -0.04 -1.67
C ALA A 246 -6.76 -0.67 -2.74
N TYR A 247 -6.25 -1.90 -2.56
CA TYR A 247 -5.26 -2.52 -3.46
C TYR A 247 -5.60 -2.49 -4.96
N PRO A 248 -6.87 -2.66 -5.43
CA PRO A 248 -7.16 -2.65 -6.86
C PRO A 248 -7.05 -1.24 -7.46
N GLU A 249 -7.27 -0.22 -6.64
CA GLU A 249 -7.54 1.14 -7.08
C GLU A 249 -6.32 2.05 -6.89
N LEU A 250 -5.47 1.79 -5.88
CA LEU A 250 -4.26 2.60 -5.61
C LEU A 250 -3.31 2.70 -6.81
N PRO A 251 -2.97 1.61 -7.52
CA PRO A 251 -2.15 1.69 -8.74
C PRO A 251 -2.78 2.57 -9.83
N VAL A 252 -4.12 2.55 -9.96
CA VAL A 252 -4.86 3.35 -10.94
C VAL A 252 -4.81 4.84 -10.59
N VAL A 253 -5.06 5.18 -9.32
CA VAL A 253 -4.94 6.57 -8.84
C VAL A 253 -3.52 7.08 -9.07
N PHE A 254 -2.52 6.26 -8.76
CA PHE A 254 -1.12 6.64 -8.87
C PHE A 254 -0.68 6.78 -10.34
N ALA A 255 -1.15 5.93 -11.24
CA ALA A 255 -0.95 6.10 -12.68
C ALA A 255 -1.58 7.42 -13.17
N GLY A 256 -2.84 7.69 -12.78
CA GLY A 256 -3.54 8.92 -13.14
C GLY A 256 -2.81 10.18 -12.68
N SER A 257 -2.45 10.24 -11.40
CA SER A 257 -1.71 11.36 -10.79
C SER A 257 -0.31 11.54 -11.40
N ALA A 258 0.36 10.45 -11.81
CA ALA A 258 1.63 10.53 -12.53
C ALA A 258 1.45 11.17 -13.91
N LEU A 259 0.47 10.72 -14.71
CA LEU A 259 0.15 11.31 -16.01
C LEU A 259 -0.28 12.78 -15.89
N ALA A 260 -1.12 13.11 -14.90
CA ALA A 260 -1.53 14.50 -14.63
C ALA A 260 -0.33 15.39 -14.28
N SER A 261 0.59 14.91 -13.44
CA SER A 261 1.80 15.67 -13.08
C SER A 261 2.75 15.88 -14.25
N GLY A 262 3.01 14.85 -15.07
CA GLY A 262 3.80 14.98 -16.30
C GLY A 262 3.13 15.92 -17.30
N ALA A 263 1.80 15.88 -17.39
CA ALA A 263 1.05 16.81 -18.24
C ALA A 263 1.22 18.25 -17.74
N GLY A 264 1.22 18.45 -16.43
CA GLY A 264 1.49 19.74 -15.82
C GLY A 264 2.84 20.31 -16.19
N VAL A 265 3.90 19.49 -16.21
CA VAL A 265 5.24 19.88 -16.71
C VAL A 265 5.17 20.34 -18.16
N GLY A 266 4.53 19.55 -19.03
CA GLY A 266 4.39 19.90 -20.44
C GLY A 266 3.65 21.20 -20.67
N LEU A 267 2.57 21.43 -19.93
CA LEU A 267 1.78 22.67 -19.98
C LEU A 267 2.54 23.86 -19.39
N LEU A 268 3.40 23.65 -18.41
CA LEU A 268 4.24 24.69 -17.81
C LEU A 268 5.46 25.06 -18.63
N ALA A 269 6.01 24.15 -19.43
CA ALA A 269 7.28 24.37 -20.12
C ALA A 269 7.14 24.59 -21.63
N ALA A 270 6.21 23.90 -22.30
CA ALA A 270 6.12 23.93 -23.76
C ALA A 270 5.21 25.07 -24.28
N PRO A 271 5.50 25.60 -25.48
CA PRO A 271 4.60 26.53 -26.14
C PRO A 271 3.26 25.85 -26.48
N PRO A 272 2.16 26.62 -26.61
CA PRO A 272 0.83 26.05 -26.89
C PRO A 272 0.77 25.18 -28.14
N ALA A 273 1.61 25.46 -29.14
CA ALA A 273 1.75 24.69 -30.37
C ALA A 273 2.27 23.25 -30.14
N GLU A 274 3.16 23.06 -29.17
CA GLU A 274 3.69 21.75 -28.82
C GLU A 274 2.85 21.04 -27.75
N ALA A 275 2.06 21.77 -26.95
CA ALA A 275 1.36 21.25 -25.76
C ALA A 275 0.22 20.24 -26.02
N GLY A 276 -0.07 19.86 -27.28
CA GLY A 276 -1.12 18.91 -27.64
C GLY A 276 -1.06 17.57 -26.88
N PRO A 277 0.09 16.85 -26.89
CA PRO A 277 0.25 15.60 -26.15
C PRO A 277 0.08 15.76 -24.64
N ALA A 278 0.59 16.85 -24.06
CA ALA A 278 0.45 17.14 -22.63
C ALA A 278 -1.03 17.22 -22.21
N ARG A 279 -1.90 17.80 -23.04
CA ARG A 279 -3.34 17.89 -22.73
C ARG A 279 -4.05 16.54 -22.81
N ARG A 280 -3.71 15.71 -23.79
CA ARG A 280 -4.24 14.34 -23.89
C ARG A 280 -3.85 13.55 -22.64
N MET A 281 -2.60 13.72 -22.21
CA MET A 281 -2.10 13.12 -20.98
C MET A 281 -2.79 13.69 -19.73
N ALA A 282 -3.13 14.99 -19.70
CA ALA A 282 -3.93 15.60 -18.63
C ALA A 282 -5.33 14.98 -18.55
N VAL A 283 -6.00 14.79 -19.68
CA VAL A 283 -7.34 14.17 -19.74
C VAL A 283 -7.29 12.71 -19.30
N ALA A 284 -6.34 11.93 -19.82
CA ALA A 284 -6.16 10.53 -19.42
C ALA A 284 -5.80 10.41 -17.94
N GLY A 285 -4.89 11.26 -17.45
CA GLY A 285 -4.48 11.30 -16.05
C GLY A 285 -5.64 11.65 -15.13
N ALA A 286 -6.40 12.70 -15.47
CA ALA A 286 -7.58 13.11 -14.72
C ALA A 286 -8.66 12.02 -14.71
N ALA A 287 -8.92 11.35 -15.83
CA ALA A 287 -9.90 10.27 -15.90
C ALA A 287 -9.53 9.11 -14.96
N LEU A 288 -8.28 8.64 -15.00
CA LEU A 288 -7.80 7.56 -14.13
C LEU A 288 -7.77 7.96 -12.66
N GLU A 289 -7.27 9.17 -12.35
CA GLU A 289 -7.18 9.66 -10.98
C GLU A 289 -8.57 9.85 -10.35
N LEU A 290 -9.50 10.51 -11.06
CA LEU A 290 -10.85 10.75 -10.56
C LEU A 290 -11.65 9.45 -10.45
N TYR A 291 -11.51 8.54 -11.41
CA TYR A 291 -12.12 7.21 -11.35
C TYR A 291 -11.61 6.44 -10.12
N GLY A 292 -10.28 6.29 -9.98
CA GLY A 292 -9.70 5.54 -8.87
C GLY A 292 -10.01 6.17 -7.52
N ALA A 293 -9.98 7.51 -7.41
CA ALA A 293 -10.33 8.21 -6.18
C ALA A 293 -11.81 8.00 -5.82
N HIS A 294 -12.70 8.06 -6.80
CA HIS A 294 -14.12 7.77 -6.59
C HIS A 294 -14.34 6.34 -6.09
N ARG A 295 -13.63 5.35 -6.66
CA ARG A 295 -13.68 3.95 -6.22
C ARG A 295 -13.18 3.78 -4.78
N VAL A 296 -12.06 4.40 -4.43
CA VAL A 296 -11.51 4.39 -3.05
C VAL A 296 -12.47 5.03 -2.05
N GLU A 297 -13.18 6.10 -2.44
CA GLU A 297 -14.11 6.81 -1.55
C GLU A 297 -15.47 6.11 -1.37
N THR A 298 -15.87 5.22 -2.27
CA THR A 298 -17.23 4.64 -2.28
C THR A 298 -17.29 3.14 -2.04
N ARG A 299 -16.25 2.40 -2.42
CA ARG A 299 -16.29 0.93 -2.46
C ARG A 299 -15.85 0.26 -1.15
N LEU A 300 -15.05 0.91 -0.33
CA LEU A 300 -14.35 0.25 0.79
C LEU A 300 -15.16 0.24 2.10
N GLY A 301 -16.45 0.64 2.04
CA GLY A 301 -17.32 0.73 3.21
C GLY A 301 -16.72 1.63 4.30
N LEU A 302 -16.58 1.09 5.51
CA LEU A 302 -15.96 1.78 6.64
C LEU A 302 -14.52 2.24 6.32
N LEU A 303 -13.77 1.49 5.52
CA LEU A 303 -12.38 1.79 5.18
C LEU A 303 -12.21 2.94 4.18
N SER A 304 -13.32 3.43 3.59
CA SER A 304 -13.37 4.67 2.81
C SER A 304 -13.45 5.92 3.69
N GLU A 305 -13.88 5.80 4.94
CA GLU A 305 -14.08 6.93 5.86
C GLU A 305 -12.82 7.78 6.06
N PRO A 306 -11.61 7.20 6.26
CA PRO A 306 -10.37 7.97 6.38
C PRO A 306 -10.03 8.81 5.14
N TYR A 307 -10.50 8.41 3.96
CA TYR A 307 -10.31 9.17 2.71
C TYR A 307 -11.36 10.26 2.51
N ARG A 308 -12.46 10.25 3.25
CA ARG A 308 -13.55 11.23 3.11
C ARG A 308 -13.55 12.29 4.20
N GLN A 309 -13.01 11.96 5.37
CA GLN A 309 -13.07 12.80 6.56
C GLN A 309 -11.69 13.37 6.97
N GLY A 310 -11.73 14.30 7.92
CA GLY A 310 -10.52 14.87 8.52
C GLY A 310 -9.59 15.56 7.53
N ARG A 311 -8.30 15.61 7.87
CA ARG A 311 -7.25 16.17 7.01
C ARG A 311 -7.08 15.41 5.68
N PRO A 312 -7.04 14.07 5.63
CA PRO A 312 -6.87 13.35 4.36
C PRO A 312 -8.00 13.62 3.38
N GLY A 313 -9.25 13.64 3.86
CA GLY A 313 -10.41 13.95 3.02
C GLY A 313 -10.40 15.38 2.46
N ARG A 314 -9.94 16.37 3.22
CA ARG A 314 -9.77 17.74 2.70
C ARG A 314 -8.71 17.80 1.59
N LEU A 315 -7.60 17.08 1.74
CA LEU A 315 -6.56 17.01 0.71
C LEU A 315 -7.07 16.34 -0.57
N LEU A 316 -7.80 15.23 -0.46
CA LEU A 316 -8.37 14.52 -1.62
C LEU A 316 -9.48 15.32 -2.31
N ARG A 317 -10.29 16.07 -1.57
CA ARG A 317 -11.25 17.02 -2.17
C ARG A 317 -10.54 18.13 -2.92
N ALA A 318 -9.52 18.75 -2.32
CA ALA A 318 -8.72 19.77 -2.97
C ALA A 318 -8.03 19.22 -4.23
N GLY A 319 -7.48 18.00 -4.17
CA GLY A 319 -6.88 17.31 -5.32
C GLY A 319 -7.87 17.14 -6.48
N ARG A 320 -9.07 16.63 -6.21
CA ARG A 320 -10.12 16.49 -7.22
C ARG A 320 -10.52 17.82 -7.87
N LEU A 321 -10.68 18.87 -7.07
CA LEU A 321 -11.00 20.21 -7.58
C LEU A 321 -9.87 20.77 -8.45
N LEU A 322 -8.62 20.62 -8.01
CA LEU A 322 -7.44 21.05 -8.76
C LEU A 322 -7.27 20.25 -10.05
N THR A 323 -7.50 18.94 -10.03
CA THR A 323 -7.48 18.07 -11.22
C THR A 323 -8.56 18.49 -12.20
N ALA A 324 -9.80 18.69 -11.74
CA ALA A 324 -10.92 19.14 -12.57
C ALA A 324 -10.66 20.53 -13.17
N ALA A 325 -10.20 21.49 -12.37
CA ALA A 325 -9.86 22.84 -12.85
C ALA A 325 -8.69 22.81 -13.82
N GLY A 326 -7.63 22.06 -13.51
CA GLY A 326 -6.43 21.93 -14.33
C GLY A 326 -6.72 21.28 -15.68
N VAL A 327 -7.48 20.17 -15.72
CA VAL A 327 -7.84 19.53 -16.99
C VAL A 327 -8.79 20.42 -17.82
N THR A 328 -9.76 21.07 -17.18
CA THR A 328 -10.69 21.98 -17.86
C THR A 328 -9.95 23.16 -18.47
N GLY A 329 -9.06 23.80 -17.70
CA GLY A 329 -8.21 24.88 -18.20
C GLY A 329 -7.27 24.41 -19.32
N ALA A 330 -6.70 23.20 -19.21
CA ALA A 330 -5.83 22.63 -20.23
C ALA A 330 -6.57 22.37 -21.56
N VAL A 331 -7.85 22.02 -21.50
CA VAL A 331 -8.68 21.77 -22.68
C VAL A 331 -9.19 23.07 -23.29
N LEU A 332 -9.80 23.94 -22.48
CA LEU A 332 -10.45 25.18 -22.94
C LEU A 332 -9.43 26.29 -23.27
N GLY A 333 -8.36 26.40 -22.49
CA GLY A 333 -7.34 27.44 -22.59
C GLY A 333 -6.35 27.27 -23.72
N ARG A 334 -6.74 26.66 -24.85
CA ARG A 334 -5.78 26.05 -25.77
C ARG A 334 -4.83 26.98 -26.50
N ARG A 335 -5.19 28.25 -26.62
CA ARG A 335 -4.35 29.24 -27.28
C ARG A 335 -3.57 30.10 -26.28
N SER A 336 -3.90 30.04 -24.99
CA SER A 336 -3.30 30.90 -23.97
C SER A 336 -2.16 30.20 -23.24
N ARG A 337 -0.97 30.81 -23.29
CA ARG A 337 0.20 30.33 -22.54
C ARG A 337 -0.02 30.41 -21.03
N ALA A 338 -0.65 31.49 -20.57
CA ALA A 338 -0.94 31.72 -19.16
C ALA A 338 -1.95 30.69 -18.62
N VAL A 339 -3.04 30.45 -19.34
CA VAL A 339 -4.03 29.43 -18.92
C VAL A 339 -3.40 28.03 -18.93
N GLY A 340 -2.59 27.71 -19.94
CA GLY A 340 -1.81 26.47 -19.95
C GLY A 340 -0.90 26.33 -18.73
N ALA A 341 -0.12 27.36 -18.40
CA ALA A 341 0.76 27.34 -17.23
C ALA A 341 -0.01 27.18 -15.91
N LEU A 342 -1.08 27.95 -15.70
CA LEU A 342 -1.94 27.83 -14.51
C LEU A 342 -2.58 26.44 -14.41
N SER A 343 -3.03 25.89 -15.52
CA SER A 343 -3.57 24.53 -15.59
C SER A 343 -2.51 23.49 -15.23
N GLY A 344 -1.28 23.67 -15.70
CA GLY A 344 -0.18 22.77 -15.38
C GLY A 344 0.24 22.84 -13.91
N ALA A 345 0.28 24.04 -13.34
CA ALA A 345 0.50 24.24 -11.91
C ALA A 345 -0.60 23.59 -11.05
N ALA A 346 -1.86 23.73 -11.46
CA ALA A 346 -3.00 23.09 -10.80
C ALA A 346 -2.89 21.55 -10.82
N LEU A 347 -2.53 20.94 -11.96
CA LEU A 347 -2.35 19.48 -12.08
C LEU A 347 -1.17 18.96 -11.25
N LEU A 348 -0.06 19.71 -11.18
CA LEU A 348 1.06 19.37 -10.28
C LEU A 348 0.64 19.43 -8.81
N ALA A 349 -0.02 20.53 -8.41
CA ALA A 349 -0.52 20.70 -7.05
C ALA A 349 -1.53 19.59 -6.70
N ALA A 350 -2.43 19.23 -7.63
CA ALA A 350 -3.38 18.14 -7.47
C ALA A 350 -2.66 16.82 -7.18
N SER A 351 -1.64 16.48 -7.97
CA SER A 351 -0.85 15.27 -7.79
C SER A 351 -0.17 15.23 -6.41
N VAL A 352 0.40 16.35 -5.93
CA VAL A 352 0.97 16.43 -4.58
C VAL A 352 -0.10 16.15 -3.52
N VAL A 353 -1.22 16.89 -3.54
CA VAL A 353 -2.22 16.76 -2.47
C VAL A 353 -2.92 15.39 -2.50
N THR A 354 -3.10 14.78 -3.68
CA THR A 354 -3.64 13.42 -3.81
C THR A 354 -2.71 12.39 -3.15
N ARG A 355 -1.39 12.47 -3.39
CA ARG A 355 -0.40 11.56 -2.78
C ARG A 355 -0.36 11.70 -1.26
N PHE A 356 -0.37 12.94 -0.76
CA PHE A 356 -0.43 13.21 0.68
C PHE A 356 -1.77 12.80 1.29
N GLY A 357 -2.88 12.97 0.58
CA GLY A 357 -4.21 12.52 1.00
C GLY A 357 -4.29 11.01 1.17
N ILE A 358 -3.82 10.24 0.17
CA ILE A 358 -3.76 8.78 0.26
C ILE A 358 -2.84 8.33 1.39
N PHE A 359 -1.66 8.94 1.52
CA PHE A 359 -0.71 8.63 2.59
C PHE A 359 -1.36 8.84 3.97
N TYR A 360 -1.88 10.03 4.25
CA TYR A 360 -2.45 10.29 5.56
C TYR A 360 -3.75 9.51 5.82
N GLY A 361 -4.52 9.16 4.79
CA GLY A 361 -5.71 8.31 4.93
C GLY A 361 -5.37 6.95 5.53
N GLY A 362 -4.30 6.31 5.04
CA GLY A 362 -3.82 5.06 5.63
C GLY A 362 -3.26 5.25 7.04
N VAL A 363 -2.47 6.30 7.29
CA VAL A 363 -1.93 6.60 8.63
C VAL A 363 -3.06 6.77 9.66
N VAL A 364 -4.15 7.44 9.30
CA VAL A 364 -5.34 7.58 10.16
C VAL A 364 -5.98 6.22 10.41
N SER A 365 -6.17 5.40 9.38
CA SER A 365 -6.76 4.07 9.52
C SER A 365 -5.95 3.13 10.43
N ALA A 366 -4.61 3.27 10.45
CA ALA A 366 -3.75 2.45 11.29
C ALA A 366 -3.77 2.85 12.77
N ARG A 367 -4.14 4.10 13.08
CA ARG A 367 -4.15 4.64 14.45
C ARG A 367 -5.45 4.36 15.18
N ASP A 368 -6.55 4.23 14.46
CA ASP A 368 -7.85 3.96 15.06
C ASP A 368 -8.17 2.45 14.94
N PRO A 369 -8.22 1.71 16.07
CA PRO A 369 -8.49 0.28 16.05
C PRO A 369 -9.83 -0.10 15.43
N ARG A 370 -10.80 0.82 15.35
CA ARG A 370 -12.09 0.58 14.70
C ARG A 370 -11.93 0.07 13.27
N TYR A 371 -11.00 0.65 12.51
CA TYR A 371 -10.74 0.26 11.11
C TYR A 371 -10.07 -1.11 10.99
N THR A 372 -9.50 -1.65 12.07
CA THR A 372 -8.95 -3.01 12.09
C THR A 372 -9.98 -4.01 12.60
N VAL A 373 -10.64 -3.73 13.72
CA VAL A 373 -11.53 -4.69 14.40
C VAL A 373 -12.82 -4.92 13.65
N VAL A 374 -13.51 -3.85 13.25
CA VAL A 374 -14.86 -3.95 12.71
C VAL A 374 -14.87 -4.74 11.39
N PRO A 375 -14.02 -4.43 10.39
CA PRO A 375 -14.00 -5.21 9.14
C PRO A 375 -13.58 -6.66 9.35
N GLN A 376 -12.70 -6.95 10.32
CA GLN A 376 -12.31 -8.32 10.64
C GLN A 376 -13.47 -9.11 11.24
N ARG A 377 -14.22 -8.51 12.18
CA ARG A 377 -15.39 -9.13 12.79
C ARG A 377 -16.51 -9.37 11.78
N GLU A 378 -16.79 -8.40 10.91
CA GLU A 378 -17.76 -8.56 9.82
C GLU A 378 -17.42 -9.77 8.94
N ARG A 379 -16.15 -9.94 8.55
CA ARG A 379 -15.69 -11.10 7.78
C ARG A 379 -15.85 -12.42 8.53
N VAL A 380 -15.59 -12.45 9.84
CA VAL A 380 -15.77 -13.65 10.67
C VAL A 380 -17.25 -14.01 10.79
N ASN A 381 -18.11 -13.03 11.04
CA ASN A 381 -19.56 -13.23 11.15
C ASN A 381 -20.19 -13.68 9.82
N ALA A 382 -19.76 -13.09 8.70
CA ALA A 382 -20.19 -13.51 7.37
C ALA A 382 -19.78 -14.96 7.06
N ARG A 383 -18.57 -15.38 7.48
CA ARG A 383 -18.12 -16.78 7.33
C ARG A 383 -18.94 -17.74 8.17
N ARG A 384 -19.25 -17.39 9.44
CA ARG A 384 -20.09 -18.22 10.32
C ARG A 384 -21.48 -18.43 9.72
N THR A 385 -22.13 -17.34 9.33
CA THR A 385 -23.46 -17.36 8.69
C THR A 385 -23.48 -18.24 7.43
N ARG A 386 -22.39 -18.26 6.65
CA ARG A 386 -22.30 -19.10 5.43
C ARG A 386 -22.11 -20.59 5.73
N THR A 387 -21.46 -20.94 6.83
CA THR A 387 -21.27 -22.34 7.26
C THR A 387 -22.55 -22.93 7.87
N ASP A 388 -23.42 -22.08 8.42
CA ASP A 388 -24.67 -22.49 9.06
C ASP A 388 -25.85 -22.68 8.08
N LEU A 389 -25.66 -22.40 6.79
CA LEU A 389 -26.63 -22.74 5.74
C LEU A 389 -26.42 -24.20 5.31
N PRO A 390 -27.47 -25.06 5.31
CA PRO A 390 -27.36 -26.42 4.79
C PRO A 390 -26.93 -26.37 3.31
N ALA A 391 -26.01 -27.26 2.93
CA ALA A 391 -25.61 -27.39 1.53
C ALA A 391 -26.79 -27.98 0.75
N ASP A 392 -27.39 -27.18 -0.13
CA ASP A 392 -28.43 -27.60 -1.07
C ASP A 392 -27.89 -28.62 -2.08
#